data_AF-A0A0N8TBG1-F1
#
_entry.id   AF-A0A0N8TBG1-F1
#
_cell.length_a   1.000
_cell.length_b   1.000
_cell.length_c   1.000
_cell.angle_alpha   90.00
_cell.angle_beta   90.00
_cell.angle_gamma   90.00
#
_symmetry.space_group_name_H-M   'P 1'
#
loop_
_entity.id
_entity.type
_entity.pdbx_description
1 polymer ?
#
loop_
_entity_poly.entity_id
_entity_poly.type
_entity_poly.pdbx_seq_one_letter_code
_entity_poly.pdbx_strand_id
1 'polypeptide(L)' 'RKPRPGLPRLFDRPQYKKRNVIERVFSWLKEKRRIFMRYDKLASSFKAMVTLACIEKCLRADFSDKP' A
#
# COMPACT_ATOMS: atom_id res chain seq x y z
N ARG A 1 25.06 29.80 5.46
CA ARG A 1 25.86 28.69 4.88
C ARG A 1 25.20 28.27 3.57
N LYS A 2 25.87 28.38 2.41
CA LYS A 2 25.29 27.89 1.15
C LYS A 2 25.23 26.36 1.17
N PRO A 3 24.11 25.73 0.76
CA PRO A 3 24.05 24.28 0.65
C PRO A 3 25.07 23.83 -0.41
N ARG A 4 25.93 22.87 -0.06
CA ARG A 4 26.83 22.25 -1.03
C ARG A 4 25.95 21.58 -2.10
N PRO A 5 26.25 21.70 -3.40
CA PRO A 5 25.54 20.94 -4.41
C PRO A 5 25.85 19.47 -4.15
N GLY A 6 24.92 18.78 -3.49
CA GLY A 6 24.97 17.33 -3.36
C GLY A 6 24.87 16.70 -4.74
N LEU A 7 25.34 15.46 -4.85
CA LEU A 7 25.20 14.64 -6.06
C LEU A 7 23.77 14.79 -6.62
N PRO A 8 23.60 15.09 -7.92
CA PRO A 8 22.26 15.23 -8.49
C PRO A 8 21.51 13.94 -8.20
N ARG A 9 20.49 14.02 -7.32
CA ARG A 9 19.58 12.91 -7.09
C ARG A 9 18.98 12.61 -8.44
N LEU A 10 19.30 11.44 -9.00
CA LEU A 10 18.64 10.87 -10.17
C LEU A 10 17.19 10.58 -9.77
N PHE A 11 16.40 11.65 -9.64
CA PHE A 11 15.02 11.61 -9.20
C PHE A 11 14.16 11.50 -10.45
N ASP A 12 13.93 10.27 -10.85
CA ASP A 12 13.01 9.98 -11.93
C ASP A 12 11.57 10.15 -11.46
N ARG A 13 10.99 11.33 -11.74
CA ARG A 13 9.62 11.71 -11.37
C ARG A 13 8.57 10.69 -11.83
N PRO A 14 8.52 10.27 -13.12
CA PRO A 14 7.56 9.28 -13.56
C PRO A 14 7.73 7.91 -12.88
N GLN A 15 8.96 7.47 -12.60
CA GLN A 15 9.17 6.25 -11.81
C GLN A 15 8.67 6.41 -10.36
N TYR A 16 8.93 7.56 -9.74
CA TYR A 16 8.50 7.83 -8.36
C TYR A 16 6.97 7.88 -8.22
N LYS A 17 6.24 8.36 -9.24
CA LYS A 17 4.76 8.38 -9.25
C LYS A 17 4.14 6.99 -9.10
N LYS A 18 4.79 5.93 -9.59
CA LYS A 18 4.27 4.55 -9.49
C LYS A 18 4.12 4.09 -8.04
N ARG A 19 4.91 4.66 -7.12
CA ARG A 19 4.85 4.38 -5.67
C ARG A 19 3.51 4.74 -5.03
N ASN A 20 2.79 5.74 -5.58
CA ASN A 20 1.49 6.16 -5.04
C ASN A 20 0.45 5.02 -5.04
N VAL A 21 0.52 4.10 -6.00
CA VAL A 21 -0.37 2.93 -6.05
C VAL A 21 -0.16 2.04 -4.82
N ILE A 22 1.11 1.77 -4.51
CA ILE A 22 1.51 0.98 -3.35
C ILE A 22 1.08 1.67 -2.06
N GLU A 23 1.35 2.97 -1.94
CA GLU A 23 0.99 3.77 -0.76
C GLU A 23 -0.53 3.79 -0.53
N ARG A 24 -1.33 3.94 -1.59
CA ARG A 24 -2.79 3.88 -1.52
C ARG A 24 -3.29 2.53 -1.01
N VAL A 25 -2.72 1.42 -1.49
CA VAL A 25 -3.08 0.08 -1.02
C VAL A 25 -2.75 -0.07 0.47
N PHE A 26 -1.59 0.39 0.92
CA PHE A 26 -1.23 0.32 2.34
C PHE A 26 -2.08 1.26 3.20
N SER A 27 -2.40 2.47 2.75
CA SER A 27 -3.30 3.37 3.47
C SER A 27 -4.67 2.72 3.70
N TRP A 28 -5.24 2.10 2.67
CA TRP A 28 -6.49 1.34 2.79
C TRP A 28 -6.37 0.13 3.72
N LEU A 29 -5.28 -0.66 3.61
CA LEU A 29 -5.04 -1.78 4.53
C LEU A 29 -4.92 -1.31 5.99
N LYS A 30 -4.38 -0.12 6.22
CA LYS A 30 -4.25 0.47 7.56
C LYS A 30 -5.58 0.95 8.15
N GLU A 31 -6.59 1.29 7.33
CA GLU A 31 -7.95 1.57 7.82
C GLU A 31 -8.55 0.36 8.52
N LYS A 32 -8.17 -0.86 8.11
CA LYS A 32 -8.58 -2.10 8.77
C LYS A 32 -7.78 -2.28 10.06
N ARG A 33 -8.32 -1.74 11.17
CA ARG A 33 -7.69 -1.77 12.52
C ARG A 33 -7.12 -3.12 12.91
N ARG A 34 -7.79 -4.23 12.55
CA ARG A 34 -7.32 -5.59 12.86
C ARG A 34 -5.97 -5.93 12.22
N ILE A 35 -5.79 -5.54 10.96
CA ILE A 35 -4.56 -5.76 10.20
C ILE A 35 -3.49 -4.76 10.67
N PHE A 36 -3.85 -3.48 10.81
CA PHE A 36 -2.92 -2.43 11.23
C PHE A 36 -2.27 -2.71 12.58
N MET A 37 -3.08 -3.08 13.58
CA MET A 37 -2.61 -3.35 14.94
C MET A 37 -1.94 -4.73 15.08
N ARG A 38 -1.99 -5.57 14.03
CA ARG A 38 -1.41 -6.91 14.01
C ARG A 38 -1.81 -7.75 15.24
N TYR A 39 -3.12 -7.84 15.51
CA TYR A 39 -3.65 -8.64 16.63
C TYR A 39 -3.38 -10.14 16.48
N ASP A 40 -3.18 -10.61 15.25
CA ASP A 40 -2.87 -12.00 14.94
C ASP A 40 -1.48 -12.39 15.46
N LYS A 41 -1.45 -13.32 16.43
CA LYS A 41 -0.21 -13.86 17.01
C LYS A 41 0.59 -14.71 16.04
N LEU A 42 -0.09 -15.39 15.11
CA LEU A 42 0.52 -16.31 14.16
C LEU A 42 0.75 -15.62 12.81
N ALA A 43 1.93 -15.82 12.23
CA ALA A 43 2.25 -15.25 10.92
C ALA A 43 1.32 -15.79 9.81
N SER A 44 0.88 -17.05 9.92
CA SER A 44 -0.05 -17.67 8.98
C SER A 44 -1.43 -17.04 9.04
N SER A 45 -1.98 -16.77 10.23
CA SER A 45 -3.29 -16.14 10.37
C SER A 45 -3.25 -14.68 9.90
N PHE A 46 -2.19 -13.95 10.23
CA PHE A 46 -1.97 -12.60 9.70
C PHE A 46 -1.92 -12.59 8.16
N LYS A 47 -1.15 -13.51 7.56
CA LYS A 47 -1.06 -13.64 6.10
C LYS A 47 -2.44 -13.92 5.49
N ALA A 48 -3.20 -14.85 6.06
CA ALA A 48 -4.54 -15.17 5.59
C ALA A 48 -5.48 -13.95 5.64
N MET A 49 -5.44 -13.15 6.72
CA MET A 49 -6.24 -11.93 6.84
C MET A 49 -5.88 -10.88 5.78
N VAL A 50 -4.58 -10.69 5.51
CA VAL A 50 -4.12 -9.77 4.45
C VAL A 50 -4.56 -10.27 3.07
N THR A 51 -4.41 -11.57 2.78
CA THR A 51 -4.84 -12.16 1.51
C THR A 51 -6.35 -12.01 1.32
N LEU A 52 -7.15 -12.26 2.35
CA LEU A 52 -8.60 -12.10 2.29
C LEU A 52 -9.01 -10.64 2.04
N ALA A 53 -8.34 -9.68 2.70
CA ALA A 53 -8.58 -8.26 2.43
C ALA A 53 -8.24 -7.88 0.99
N CYS A 54 -7.14 -8.39 0.43
CA CYS A 54 -6.80 -8.15 -0.98
C CYS A 54 -7.84 -8.74 -1.93
N ILE A 55 -8.30 -9.98 -1.68
CA ILE A 55 -9.37 -10.62 -2.47
C ILE A 55 -10.65 -9.79 -2.41
N GLU A 56 -11.10 -9.39 -1.22
CA GLU A 56 -12.28 -8.52 -1.06
C GLU A 56 -12.13 -7.23 -1.86
N LYS A 57 -10.95 -6.59 -1.83
CA LYS A 57 -10.68 -5.36 -2.56
C LYS A 57 -10.71 -5.54 -4.08
N CYS A 58 -10.17 -6.65 -4.58
CA CYS A 58 -10.20 -7.02 -6.00
C CYS A 58 -11.62 -7.29 -6.45
N LEU A 59 -12.36 -8.15 -5.75
CA LEU A 59 -13.77 -8.44 -6.07
C LEU A 59 -14.62 -7.16 -6.07
N ARG A 60 -14.44 -6.28 -5.09
CA ARG A 60 -15.13 -4.97 -5.10
C ARG A 60 -14.73 -4.07 -6.27
N ALA A 61 -13.54 -4.22 -6.83
CA ALA A 61 -13.12 -3.45 -8.00
C ALA A 61 -13.67 -4.06 -9.30
N ASP A 62 -13.68 -5.38 -9.40
CA ASP A 62 -14.13 -6.14 -10.58
C ASP A 62 -15.66 -6.14 -10.72
N PHE A 63 -16.40 -6.19 -9.61
CA PHE A 63 -17.86 -6.09 -9.56
C PHE A 63 -18.39 -4.70 -9.24
N SER A 64 -17.50 -3.71 -9.15
CA SER A 64 -17.94 -2.32 -9.18
C SER A 64 -18.28 -2.00 -10.63
N ASP A 65 -19.45 -2.45 -11.08
CA ASP A 65 -20.14 -1.95 -12.28
C ASP A 65 -20.26 -0.43 -12.14
N LYS A 66 -19.22 0.27 -12.55
CA LYS A 66 -19.31 1.68 -12.88
C LYS A 66 -19.86 1.70 -14.30
N PRO A 67 -20.98 2.40 -14.55
CA PRO A 67 -21.39 2.66 -15.92
C PRO A 67 -20.27 3.39 -16.68
#